data_AF-F3KIL4-F1
#
_entry.id   AF-F3KIL4-F1
#
_cell.length_a   1.000
_cell.length_b   1.000
_cell.length_c   1.000
_cell.angle_alpha   90.00
_cell.angle_beta   90.00
_cell.angle_gamma   90.00
#
_symmetry.space_group_name_H-M   'P 1'
#
loop_
_entity.id
_entity.type
_entity.pdbx_description
1 polymer ?
#
loop_
_entity_poly.entity_id
_entity_poly.type
_entity_poly.pdbx_seq_one_letter_code
_entity_poly.pdbx_strand_id
1 'polypeptide(L)'
;MVKYELPRLPYGYDELEPYFDKRTMEIHHQKHHQAYVDGLNNTLTKIGGEFHPQYITSVLSDLSVIPESVRNDIVFFWWWI
;
A
#
# COMPACT_ATOMS: atom_id res chain seq x y z
N MET A 1 -3.13 15.86 6.60
CA MET A 1 -2.49 14.56 6.34
C MET A 1 -3.19 13.93 5.16
N VAL A 2 -2.45 13.54 4.14
CA VAL A 2 -2.98 12.81 2.98
C VAL A 2 -3.31 11.38 3.42
N LYS A 3 -4.56 10.96 3.25
CA LYS A 3 -4.99 9.57 3.45
C LYS A 3 -4.97 8.86 2.10
N TYR A 4 -4.41 7.66 2.06
CA TYR A 4 -4.37 6.84 0.86
C TYR A 4 -5.63 5.97 0.77
N GLU A 5 -6.08 5.72 -0.45
CA GLU A 5 -7.23 4.87 -0.76
C GLU A 5 -6.80 3.74 -1.69
N LEU A 6 -7.49 2.60 -1.61
CA LEU A 6 -7.28 1.50 -2.54
C LEU A 6 -7.71 1.94 -3.94
N PRO A 7 -6.80 2.01 -4.93
CA PRO A 7 -7.14 2.46 -6.27
C PRO A 7 -8.07 1.45 -6.93
N ARG A 8 -9.15 1.93 -7.55
CA ARG A 8 -10.04 1.05 -8.31
C ARG A 8 -9.31 0.52 -9.55
N LEU A 9 -9.46 -0.77 -9.82
CA LEU A 9 -9.00 -1.35 -11.07
C LEU A 9 -9.79 -0.74 -12.25
N PRO A 10 -9.12 -0.43 -13.38
CA PRO A 10 -9.78 0.09 -14.57
C PRO A 10 -10.47 -1.01 -15.41
N TYR A 11 -10.49 -2.24 -14.91
CA TYR A 11 -11.02 -3.45 -15.55
C TYR A 11 -11.65 -4.39 -14.50
N GLY A 12 -12.50 -5.31 -14.96
CA GLY A 12 -13.06 -6.39 -14.16
C GLY A 12 -12.00 -7.40 -13.68
N TYR A 13 -12.28 -8.09 -12.57
CA TYR A 13 -11.32 -9.05 -11.99
C TYR A 13 -11.01 -10.26 -12.88
N ASP A 14 -11.88 -10.56 -13.85
CA ASP A 14 -11.76 -11.65 -14.82
C ASP A 14 -11.22 -11.20 -16.19
N GLU A 15 -11.02 -9.91 -16.43
CA GLU A 15 -10.58 -9.40 -17.75
C GLU A 15 -9.15 -9.81 -18.14
N LEU A 16 -8.39 -10.37 -17.20
CA LEU A 16 -7.02 -10.83 -17.43
C LEU A 16 -6.92 -12.35 -17.62
N GLU A 17 -8.04 -13.08 -17.66
CA GLU A 17 -8.02 -14.51 -17.97
C GLU A 17 -7.59 -14.77 -19.43
N PRO A 18 -6.89 -15.89 -19.71
CA PRO A 18 -6.47 -16.95 -18.78
C PRO A 18 -5.10 -16.71 -18.12
N TYR A 19 -4.55 -15.51 -18.22
CA TYR A 19 -3.20 -15.21 -17.72
C TYR A 19 -3.18 -15.00 -16.20
N PHE A 20 -4.24 -14.40 -15.66
CA PHE A 20 -4.48 -14.28 -14.22
C PHE A 20 -5.91 -14.67 -13.92
N ASP A 21 -6.11 -15.60 -12.99
CA ASP A 21 -7.45 -16.03 -12.60
C ASP A 21 -8.16 -14.96 -11.76
N LYS A 22 -9.48 -14.88 -11.91
CA LYS A 22 -10.32 -13.94 -11.17
C LYS A 22 -10.11 -13.97 -9.66
N ARG A 23 -9.96 -15.17 -9.09
CA ARG A 23 -9.88 -15.36 -7.63
C ARG A 23 -8.59 -14.76 -7.07
N THR A 24 -7.48 -14.95 -7.77
CA THR A 24 -6.20 -14.30 -7.45
C THR A 24 -6.34 -12.79 -7.52
N MET A 25 -6.96 -12.23 -8.57
CA MET A 25 -7.13 -10.78 -8.72
C MET A 25 -8.00 -10.17 -7.60
N GLU A 26 -9.08 -10.85 -7.21
CA GLU A 26 -9.93 -10.44 -6.08
C GLU A 26 -9.14 -10.42 -4.76
N ILE A 27 -8.42 -11.52 -4.45
CA ILE A 27 -7.64 -11.63 -3.21
C ILE A 27 -6.51 -10.59 -3.20
N HIS A 28 -5.78 -10.47 -4.30
CA HIS A 28 -4.64 -9.56 -4.42
C HIS A 28 -5.07 -8.12 -4.16
N HIS A 29 -6.11 -7.67 -4.85
CA HIS A 29 -6.58 -6.30 -4.76
C HIS A 29 -7.32 -6.02 -3.44
N GLN A 30 -8.32 -6.82 -3.10
CA GLN A 30 -9.23 -6.50 -1.98
C GLN A 30 -8.68 -6.86 -0.61
N LYS A 31 -7.70 -7.78 -0.53
CA LYS A 31 -7.09 -8.16 0.75
C LYS A 31 -5.68 -7.63 0.89
N HIS A 32 -4.77 -8.02 0.00
CA HIS A 32 -3.35 -7.69 0.18
C HIS A 32 -3.09 -6.19 -0.05
N HIS A 33 -3.55 -5.63 -1.18
CA HIS A 33 -3.37 -4.20 -1.43
C HIS A 33 -4.14 -3.34 -0.41
N GLN A 34 -5.36 -3.74 -0.03
CA GLN A 34 -6.10 -3.06 1.04
C GLN A 34 -5.32 -3.05 2.37
N ALA A 35 -4.72 -4.17 2.76
CA ALA A 35 -3.90 -4.24 3.97
C ALA A 35 -2.69 -3.30 3.93
N TYR A 36 -2.06 -3.12 2.76
CA TYR A 36 -0.97 -2.13 2.61
C TYR A 36 -1.46 -0.70 2.73
N VAL A 37 -2.61 -0.37 2.14
CA VAL A 37 -3.21 0.96 2.26
C VAL A 37 -3.56 1.27 3.72
N ASP A 38 -4.15 0.31 4.42
CA ASP A 38 -4.51 0.46 5.84
C ASP A 38 -3.26 0.56 6.72
N GLY A 39 -2.27 -0.31 6.51
CA GLY A 39 -0.99 -0.29 7.20
C GLY A 39 -0.25 1.04 7.03
N LEU A 40 -0.17 1.53 5.79
CA LEU A 40 0.42 2.83 5.49
C LEU A 40 -0.30 3.97 6.23
N ASN A 41 -1.62 4.04 6.14
CA ASN A 41 -2.41 5.07 6.80
C ASN A 41 -2.24 5.03 8.34
N ASN A 42 -2.16 3.83 8.92
CA ASN A 42 -1.90 3.65 10.35
C ASN A 42 -0.52 4.19 10.73
N THR A 43 0.52 3.86 9.96
CA THR A 43 1.88 4.33 10.21
C THR A 43 2.00 5.85 10.09
N LEU A 44 1.40 6.44 9.06
CA LEU A 44 1.36 7.90 8.88
C LEU A 44 0.62 8.60 10.03
N THR A 45 -0.43 7.97 10.56
CA THR A 45 -1.13 8.46 11.75
C THR A 45 -0.24 8.39 12.99
N LYS A 46 0.54 7.31 13.18
CA LYS A 46 1.46 7.15 14.32
C LYS A 46 2.58 8.19 14.34
N ILE A 47 3.18 8.50 13.19
CA ILE A 47 4.32 9.44 13.11
C ILE A 47 3.87 10.91 13.08
N GLY A 48 2.60 11.18 12.77
CA GLY A 48 2.05 12.53 12.78
C GLY A 48 2.47 13.41 11.60
N GLY A 49 2.03 14.67 11.61
CA GLY A 49 2.13 15.59 10.47
C GLY A 49 3.55 16.03 10.08
N GLU A 50 4.49 15.99 11.03
CA GLU A 50 5.90 16.41 10.81
C GLU A 50 6.60 15.54 9.77
N PHE A 51 6.32 14.23 9.79
CA PHE A 51 6.89 13.23 8.88
C PHE A 51 5.90 12.82 7.80
N HIS A 52 4.89 13.65 7.54
CA HIS A 52 3.84 13.38 6.57
C HIS A 52 4.17 14.08 5.24
N PRO A 53 4.98 13.48 4.35
CA PRO A 53 5.25 14.11 3.07
C PRO A 53 3.97 14.26 2.27
N GLN A 54 4.01 15.14 1.28
CA GLN A 54 2.90 15.33 0.37
C GLN A 54 2.58 14.04 -0.41
N TYR A 55 3.59 13.20 -0.67
CA TYR A 55 3.47 11.97 -1.45
C TYR A 55 4.29 10.82 -0.84
N ILE A 56 3.76 9.59 -0.93
CA ILE A 56 4.42 8.36 -0.44
C ILE A 56 5.75 8.10 -1.15
N THR A 57 5.89 8.56 -2.38
CA THR A 57 7.13 8.48 -3.16
C THR A 57 8.31 9.14 -2.44
N SER A 58 8.07 10.18 -1.66
CA SER A 58 9.12 10.82 -0.85
C SER A 58 9.64 9.87 0.23
N VAL A 59 8.76 9.12 0.91
CA VAL A 59 9.15 8.11 1.91
C VAL A 59 9.87 6.94 1.24
N LEU A 60 9.36 6.48 0.09
CA LEU A 60 9.92 5.35 -0.64
C LEU A 60 11.30 5.66 -1.24
N SER A 61 11.56 6.93 -1.55
CA SER A 61 12.84 7.38 -2.11
C SER A 61 13.89 7.60 -1.03
N ASP A 62 13.46 7.88 0.20
CA ASP A 62 14.34 8.05 1.36
C ASP A 62 13.62 7.67 2.66
N LEU A 63 13.87 6.46 3.17
CA LEU A 63 13.29 5.99 4.42
C LEU A 63 13.83 6.74 5.66
N SER A 64 14.90 7.53 5.52
CA SER A 64 15.45 8.30 6.65
C SER A 64 14.52 9.43 7.10
N VAL A 65 13.58 9.86 6.24
CA VAL A 65 12.60 10.90 6.52
C VAL A 65 11.54 10.48 7.54
N ILE A 66 11.47 9.19 7.88
CA ILE A 66 10.58 8.67 8.93
C ILE A 66 11.39 8.03 10.06
N PRO A 67 10.84 7.98 11.29
CA PRO A 67 11.49 7.32 12.42
C PRO A 67 11.84 5.87 12.12
N GLU A 68 13.04 5.43 12.51
CA GLU A 68 13.53 4.07 12.27
C GLU A 68 12.59 2.99 12.81
N SER A 69 11.97 3.27 13.97
CA SER A 69 11.04 2.37 14.65
C SER A 69 9.81 1.98 13.82
N VAL A 70 9.45 2.76 12.79
CA VAL A 70 8.28 2.50 11.94
C VAL A 70 8.63 2.14 10.49
N ARG A 71 9.91 2.10 10.11
CA ARG A 71 10.30 1.82 8.71
C ARG A 71 9.81 0.45 8.23
N ASN A 72 9.82 -0.53 9.13
CA ASN A 72 9.30 -1.88 8.88
C ASN A 72 7.75 -1.95 8.90
N ASP A 73 7.05 -0.90 9.35
CA ASP A 73 5.59 -0.85 9.24
C ASP A 73 5.16 -0.44 7.82
N ILE A 74 6.07 0.16 7.04
CA ILE A 74 5.87 0.53 5.63
C ILE A 74 6.43 -0.60 4.75
N VAL A 75 5.89 -1.79 4.93
CA VAL A 75 6.25 -2.97 4.13
C VAL A 75 5.21 -3.17 3.04
N PHE A 76 5.64 -2.91 1.80
CA PHE A 76 4.88 -3.23 0.58
C PHE A 76 5.28 -4.60 0.00
N PHE A 77 6.09 -5.38 0.73
CA PHE A 77 6.60 -6.65 0.24
C PHE A 77 5.53 -7.74 0.37
N TRP A 78 5.13 -8.27 -0.78
CA TRP A 78 4.43 -9.54 -0.90
C TRP A 78 5.39 -10.67 -0.52
N TRP A 79 5.01 -11.48 0.47
CA TRP A 79 5.24 -12.92 0.40
C TRP A 79 3.93 -13.52 -0.10
N TRP A 80 4.01 -14.32 -1.17
CA TRP A 80 2.95 -15.05 -1.89
C TRP A 80 2.58 -14.59 -3.31
N ILE A 81 3.58 -14.21 -4.11
CA ILE A 81 3.74 -14.82 -5.45
C ILE A 81 5.07 -15.56 -5.44
#